data_AF-A0A1I9YM36-F1
#
_entry.id   AF-A0A1I9YM36-F1
#
_cell.length_a   1.000
_cell.length_b   1.000
_cell.length_c   1.000
_cell.angle_alpha   90.00
_cell.angle_beta   90.00
_cell.angle_gamma   90.00
#
_symmetry.space_group_name_H-M   'P 1'
#
loop_
_entity.id
_entity.type
_entity.pdbx_description
1 polymer ?
#
loop_
_entity_poly.entity_id
_entity_poly.type
_entity_poly.pdbx_seq_one_letter_code
_entity_poly.pdbx_strand_id
1 'polypeptide(L)' 'MSSKYAVSVSLTEHLCEFVAEQVASGRYRTASEVVRQALRLLETQFSDPQPSNGDVAKSTDTGSGPVTPHGAAQLRRSGS' A
#
# COMPACT_ATOMS: atom_id res chain seq x y z
N MET A 1 -25.29 -11.54 22.08
CA MET A 1 -25.81 -10.16 22.13
C MET A 1 -24.64 -9.22 21.87
N SER A 2 -24.71 -8.35 20.86
CA SER A 2 -23.64 -7.36 20.62
C SER A 2 -23.65 -6.32 21.74
N SER A 3 -22.66 -6.37 22.62
CA SER A 3 -22.44 -5.32 23.62
C SER A 3 -22.05 -4.03 22.90
N LYS A 4 -22.88 -2.99 23.03
CA LYS A 4 -22.52 -1.64 22.56
C LYS A 4 -21.53 -1.07 23.58
N TYR A 5 -20.26 -0.93 23.18
CA TYR A 5 -19.26 -0.22 23.98
C TYR A 5 -19.27 1.26 23.59
N ALA A 6 -19.45 2.14 24.58
CA ALA A 6 -19.33 3.59 24.40
C ALA A 6 -18.03 4.06 25.06
N VAL A 7 -17.21 4.79 24.32
CA VAL A 7 -15.95 5.36 24.78
C VAL A 7 -16.05 6.88 24.63
N SER A 8 -15.79 7.62 25.71
CA SER A 8 -15.69 9.08 25.67
C SER A 8 -14.22 9.47 25.61
N VAL A 9 -13.86 10.32 24.65
CA VAL A 9 -12.49 10.79 24.43
C VAL A 9 -12.49 12.30 24.22
N SER A 10 -11.46 12.97 24.73
CA SER A 10 -11.24 14.39 24.46
C SER A 10 -10.47 14.55 23.17
N LEU A 11 -10.96 15.40 22.27
CA LEU A 11 -10.31 15.75 21.01
C LEU A 11 -9.82 17.20 21.05
N THR A 12 -8.81 17.51 20.25
CA THR A 12 -8.39 18.89 20.01
C THR A 12 -9.42 19.62 19.14
N GLU A 13 -9.42 20.96 19.19
CA GLU A 13 -10.35 21.80 18.41
C GLU A 13 -10.32 21.48 16.91
N HIS A 14 -9.12 21.39 16.33
CA HIS A 14 -8.93 21.01 14.93
C HIS A 14 -9.57 19.64 14.57
N LEU A 15 -9.49 18.65 15.45
CA LEU A 15 -10.11 17.35 15.21
C LEU A 15 -11.64 17.40 15.34
N CYS A 16 -12.17 18.24 16.23
CA CYS A 16 -13.60 18.50 16.33
C CYS A 16 -14.14 19.14 15.04
N GLU A 17 -13.44 20.15 14.52
CA GLU A 17 -13.77 20.80 13.24
C GLU A 17 -13.76 19.80 12.09
N PHE A 18 -12.68 19.01 11.96
CA PHE A 18 -12.59 17.95 10.95
C PHE A 18 -13.77 16.97 11.04
N VAL A 19 -14.13 16.49 12.23
CA VAL A 19 -15.27 15.57 12.39
C VAL A 19 -16.58 16.26 11.99
N ALA A 20 -16.77 17.53 12.34
CA ALA A 20 -17.95 18.30 11.99
C ALA A 20 -18.08 18.49 10.47
N GLU A 21 -16.99 18.82 9.77
CA GLU A 21 -16.94 18.92 8.31
C GLU A 21 -17.28 17.60 7.63
N GLN A 22 -16.74 16.49 8.14
CA GLN A 22 -16.98 15.15 7.60
C GLN A 22 -18.45 14.72 7.77
N VAL A 23 -19.11 15.10 8.86
CA VAL A 23 -20.55 14.90 9.04
C VAL A 23 -21.36 15.84 8.14
N ALA A 24 -20.97 17.12 8.05
CA ALA A 24 -21.63 18.11 7.21
C ALA A 24 -21.56 17.78 5.71
N SER A 25 -20.48 17.09 5.28
CA SER A 25 -20.35 16.58 3.91
C SER A 25 -21.42 15.54 3.53
N GLY A 26 -22.17 15.02 4.50
CA GLY A 26 -23.18 13.99 4.31
C GLY A 26 -22.61 12.58 4.15
N ARG A 27 -21.29 12.41 4.14
CA ARG A 27 -20.63 11.09 4.05
C ARG A 27 -20.82 10.25 5.30
N TYR A 28 -20.96 10.88 6.47
CA TYR A 28 -21.14 10.23 7.76
C TYR A 28 -22.33 10.85 8.50
N ARG A 29 -23.12 10.02 9.18
CA ARG A 29 -24.31 10.49 9.89
C ARG A 29 -23.99 10.95 11.32
N THR A 30 -22.90 10.47 11.90
CA THR A 30 -22.50 10.77 13.28
C THR A 30 -20.98 10.89 13.44
N ALA A 31 -20.55 11.64 14.46
CA ALA A 31 -19.14 11.71 14.86
C ALA A 31 -18.54 10.32 15.14
N SER A 32 -19.30 9.43 15.78
CA SER A 32 -18.86 8.06 16.06
C SER A 32 -18.58 7.25 14.80
N GLU A 33 -19.26 7.51 13.67
CA GLU A 33 -18.94 6.85 12.40
C GLU A 33 -17.62 7.35 11.81
N VAL A 34 -17.39 8.66 11.85
CA VAL A 34 -16.13 9.27 11.42
C VAL A 34 -14.97 8.67 12.21
N VAL A 35 -15.09 8.64 13.54
CA VAL A 35 -14.05 8.12 14.43
C VAL A 35 -13.79 6.63 14.18
N ARG A 36 -14.84 5.81 13.98
CA ARG A 36 -14.66 4.39 13.65
C ARG A 36 -13.91 4.17 12.34
N GLN A 37 -14.21 4.96 11.31
CA GLN A 37 -13.50 4.85 10.03
C GLN A 37 -12.04 5.31 10.15
N ALA A 38 -11.79 6.41 10.87
CA ALA A 38 -10.44 6.87 11.14
C ALA A 38 -9.62 5.80 11.87
N LEU A 39 -10.18 5.18 12.90
CA LEU A 39 -9.52 4.08 13.63
C LEU A 39 -9.29 2.85 12.76
N ARG A 40 -10.22 2.49 11.86
CA ARG A 40 -10.03 1.38 10.92
C ARG A 40 -8.87 1.65 9.94
N LEU A 41 -8.75 2.88 9.45
CA LEU A 41 -7.64 3.29 8.60
C LEU A 41 -6.31 3.29 9.36
N LEU A 42 -6.35 3.68 10.64
CA LEU A 42 -5.18 3.64 11.53
C LEU A 42 -4.73 2.19 11.76
N GLU A 43 -5.68 1.30 12.09
CA GLU A 43 -5.45 -0.13 12.26
C GLU A 43 -4.88 -0.74 10.98
N THR A 44 -5.40 -0.39 9.80
CA THR A 44 -4.87 -0.88 8.51
C THR A 44 -3.44 -0.43 8.25
N GLN A 45 -3.06 0.78 8.70
CA GLN A 45 -1.69 1.29 8.54
C GLN A 45 -0.71 0.61 9.50
N PHE A 46 -1.15 0.24 10.71
CA PHE A 46 -0.30 -0.39 11.72
C PHE A 46 -0.40 -1.93 11.76
N SER A 47 -1.41 -2.49 11.12
CA SER A 47 -1.59 -3.93 10.93
C SER A 47 -0.99 -4.27 9.58
N ASP A 48 0.29 -4.66 9.58
CA ASP A 48 1.00 -5.19 8.42
C ASP A 48 0.06 -6.05 7.55
N PRO A 49 -0.06 -5.80 6.23
CA PRO A 49 -0.78 -6.71 5.36
C PRO A 49 -0.01 -8.03 5.33
N GLN A 50 -0.49 -9.03 6.07
CA GLN A 50 -0.25 -10.42 5.68
C GLN A 50 -0.78 -10.55 4.25
N PRO A 51 0.09 -10.79 3.24
CA PRO A 51 -0.39 -11.02 1.89
C PRO A 51 -1.20 -12.31 1.94
N SER A 52 -2.51 -12.21 1.71
CA SER A 52 -3.33 -13.36 1.36
C SER A 52 -2.81 -13.91 0.02
N ASN A 53 -1.80 -14.78 0.08
CA ASN A 53 -1.36 -15.61 -1.03
C ASN A 53 -2.49 -16.57 -1.38
N GLY A 54 -3.25 -16.23 -2.42
CA GLY A 54 -4.29 -17.11 -2.96
C GLY A 54 -5.17 -16.38 -3.97
N ASP A 55 -4.70 -16.29 -5.23
CA ASP A 55 -5.22 -17.14 -6.30
C ASP A 55 -4.80 -16.65 -7.72
N VAL A 56 -4.17 -17.57 -8.47
CA VAL A 56 -4.44 -17.90 -9.89
C VAL A 56 -3.84 -17.03 -11.01
N ALA A 57 -2.69 -17.52 -11.50
CA ALA A 57 -2.32 -17.82 -12.88
C ALA A 57 -2.81 -16.93 -14.06
N LYS A 58 -1.84 -16.38 -14.82
CA LYS A 58 -1.89 -16.41 -16.30
C LYS A 58 -0.50 -16.26 -16.95
N SER A 59 -0.14 -17.34 -17.65
CA SER A 59 0.69 -17.49 -18.86
C SER A 59 1.46 -16.29 -19.43
N THR A 60 2.70 -16.55 -19.87
CA THR A 60 3.30 -16.35 -21.23
C THR A 60 4.80 -16.07 -21.07
N ASP A 61 5.68 -17.04 -21.29
CA ASP A 61 6.33 -17.29 -22.59
C ASP A 61 6.72 -16.00 -23.32
N THR A 62 8.00 -15.62 -23.26
CA THR A 62 8.66 -14.89 -24.34
C THR A 62 10.15 -15.19 -24.25
N GLY A 63 10.60 -16.11 -25.11
CA GLY A 63 12.01 -16.30 -25.39
C GLY A 63 12.60 -15.08 -26.10
N SER A 64 13.87 -14.81 -25.85
CA SER A 64 14.74 -14.25 -26.88
C SER A 64 16.20 -14.60 -26.57
N GLY A 65 16.87 -15.12 -27.59
CA GLY A 65 18.12 -15.88 -27.54
C GLY A 65 19.42 -15.07 -27.38
N PRO A 66 20.58 -15.72 -27.64
CA PRO A 66 21.79 -15.58 -26.85
C PRO A 66 22.78 -14.48 -27.28
N VAL A 67 23.54 -13.97 -26.32
CA VAL A 67 24.68 -13.07 -26.47
C VAL A 67 25.83 -13.73 -27.27
N THR A 68 26.25 -13.09 -28.35
CA THR A 68 27.41 -13.51 -29.16
C THR A 68 28.73 -13.16 -28.46
N PRO A 69 29.74 -14.07 -28.38
CA PRO A 69 31.05 -13.76 -27.82
C PRO A 69 31.96 -13.09 -28.88
N HIS A 70 32.74 -12.08 -28.48
CA HIS A 70 33.63 -11.33 -29.36
C HIS A 70 35.06 -11.92 -29.34
N GLY A 71 35.63 -12.21 -30.50
CA GLY A 71 37.04 -12.58 -30.65
C GLY A 71 37.61 -12.20 -32.02
N ALA A 72 38.72 -11.44 -32.04
CA ALA A 72 39.81 -11.37 -33.05
C ALA A 72 40.63 -10.08 -32.81
N ALA A 73 41.86 -10.13 -32.28
CA ALA A 73 43.14 -10.32 -32.99
C ALA A 73 43.71 -9.02 -33.64
N GLN A 74 44.84 -8.51 -33.09
CA GLN A 74 45.95 -8.01 -33.91
C GLN A 74 47.30 -8.03 -33.16
N LEU A 75 48.19 -8.90 -33.63
CA LEU A 75 49.63 -8.92 -33.36
C LEU A 75 50.32 -7.79 -34.13
N ARG A 76 51.14 -6.96 -33.47
CA ARG A 76 52.34 -6.33 -34.07
C ARG A 76 53.37 -6.00 -32.99
N ARG A 77 54.50 -6.71 -32.94
CA ARG A 77 55.79 -6.13 -32.50
C ARG A 77 56.96 -6.92 -33.13
N SER A 78 57.80 -6.12 -33.76
CA SER A 78 58.93 -6.41 -34.65
C SER A 78 60.17 -6.92 -33.91
N GLY A 79 60.95 -7.77 -34.57
CA GLY A 79 62.35 -8.00 -34.22
C GLY A 79 63.28 -6.98 -34.87
N SER A 80 64.33 -6.59 -34.16
CA SER A 80 65.74 -6.66 -34.58
C SER A 80 66.63 -6.35 -33.40
#